data_AF-K9H952-F1
#
_entry.id   AF-K9H952-F1
#
_cell.length_a   1.000
_cell.length_b   1.000
_cell.length_c   1.000
_cell.angle_alpha   90.00
_cell.angle_beta   90.00
_cell.angle_gamma   90.00
#
_symmetry.space_group_name_H-M   'P 1'
#
loop_
_entity.id
_entity.type
_entity.pdbx_description
1 polymer ?
#
loop_
_entity_poly.entity_id
_entity_poly.type
_entity_poly.pdbx_seq_one_letter_code
_entity_poly.pdbx_strand_id
1 'polypeptide(L)'
;MLFFSFFKTLTNQTVTIELKNDIRIRGILKSVDQYLNIKLDDIEVLDLAKYPHLSSVKNMFIRGSVVRYVMLPRSEVDVGLLEDATRRGELRFVPRTELLRPFHALAFFQASTQAATGTAI
;
A
#
# COMPACT_ATOMS: atom_id res chain seq x y z
N MET A 1 -3.76 -8.62 -6.25
CA MET A 1 -2.80 -8.07 -5.25
C MET A 1 -3.42 -6.90 -4.49
N LEU A 2 -4.55 -7.13 -3.81
CA LEU A 2 -5.38 -6.08 -3.20
C LEU A 2 -4.60 -5.19 -2.22
N PHE A 3 -3.93 -5.81 -1.25
CA PHE A 3 -3.22 -5.08 -0.18
C PHE A 3 -1.99 -4.32 -0.67
N PHE A 4 -1.29 -4.83 -1.68
CA PHE A 4 -0.19 -4.08 -2.29
C PHE A 4 -0.69 -2.76 -2.88
N SER A 5 -1.75 -2.81 -3.69
CA SER A 5 -2.38 -1.61 -4.26
C SER A 5 -2.92 -0.67 -3.18
N PHE A 6 -3.54 -1.23 -2.13
CA PHE A 6 -4.03 -0.47 -0.98
C PHE A 6 -2.92 0.29 -0.26
N PHE A 7 -1.83 -0.37 0.12
CA PHE A 7 -0.75 0.32 0.83
C PHE A 7 -0.04 1.38 -0.03
N LYS A 8 -0.04 1.23 -1.37
CA LYS A 8 0.45 2.29 -2.26
C LYS A 8 -0.39 3.57 -2.18
N THR A 9 -1.71 3.49 -1.94
CA THR A 9 -2.55 4.70 -1.76
C THR A 9 -2.22 5.45 -0.48
N LEU A 10 -1.60 4.78 0.49
CA LEU A 10 -1.24 5.34 1.80
C LEU A 10 0.21 5.86 1.85
N THR A 11 0.89 5.95 0.72
CA THR A 11 2.26 6.47 0.66
C THR A 11 2.30 7.93 1.12
N ASN A 12 3.30 8.26 1.94
CA ASN A 12 3.50 9.52 2.65
C ASN A 12 2.56 9.77 3.85
N GLN A 13 1.74 8.80 4.24
CA GLN A 13 0.90 8.92 5.43
C GLN A 13 1.62 8.36 6.66
N THR A 14 1.33 8.95 7.83
CA THR A 14 1.83 8.45 9.12
C THR A 14 1.06 7.18 9.51
N VAL A 15 1.81 6.12 9.78
CA VAL A 15 1.26 4.82 10.19
C VAL A 15 1.98 4.33 11.45
N THR A 16 1.31 3.47 12.22
CA THR A 16 1.95 2.76 13.34
C THR A 16 1.96 1.27 13.04
N ILE A 17 3.14 0.66 13.10
CA ILE A 17 3.35 -0.75 12.80
C ILE A 17 3.66 -1.48 14.11
N GLU A 18 2.93 -2.55 14.36
CA GLU A 18 3.23 -3.50 15.42
C GLU A 18 3.83 -4.76 14.81
N LEU A 19 5.01 -5.13 15.29
CA LEU A 19 5.73 -6.33 14.89
C LEU A 19 5.30 -7.53 15.74
N LYS A 20 5.57 -8.74 15.24
CA LYS A 20 5.26 -10.00 15.95
C LYS A 20 5.97 -10.17 17.30
N ASN A 21 7.02 -9.39 17.54
CA ASN A 21 7.77 -9.33 18.81
C ASN A 21 7.32 -8.15 19.69
N ASP A 22 6.12 -7.62 19.44
CA ASP A 22 5.45 -6.55 20.19
C ASP A 22 6.15 -5.18 20.13
N ILE A 23 7.13 -4.99 19.25
CA ILE A 23 7.72 -3.68 18.99
C ILE A 23 6.74 -2.84 18.20
N ARG A 24 6.48 -1.62 18.68
CA ARG A 24 5.61 -0.64 18.02
C ARG A 24 6.44 0.53 17.49
N ILE A 25 6.32 0.77 16.19
CA ILE A 25 7.06 1.81 15.48
C ILE A 25 6.05 2.70 14.76
N ARG A 26 6.09 4.00 15.05
CA ARG A 26 5.38 5.03 14.30
C ARG A 26 6.32 5.62 13.25
N GLY A 27 5.82 5.94 12.07
CA GLY A 27 6.63 6.60 11.03
C GLY A 27 5.84 6.90 9.77
N ILE A 28 6.51 7.51 8.79
CA ILE A 28 5.92 7.89 7.51
C ILE A 28 6.11 6.75 6.52
N LEU A 29 5.01 6.22 5.97
CA LEU A 29 5.04 5.14 4.98
C LEU A 29 5.66 5.62 3.68
N LYS A 30 6.87 5.19 3.34
CA LYS A 30 7.57 5.68 2.16
C LYS A 30 7.42 4.81 0.92
N SER A 31 7.41 3.50 1.10
CA SER A 31 7.17 2.55 0.02
C SER A 31 6.76 1.19 0.55
N VAL A 32 6.00 0.46 -0.25
CA VAL A 32 5.63 -0.94 -0.02
C VAL A 32 5.89 -1.76 -1.28
N ASP A 33 6.33 -3.00 -1.11
CA ASP A 33 6.53 -3.95 -2.21
C ASP A 33 5.45 -5.05 -2.27
N GLN A 34 5.55 -5.95 -3.25
CA GLN A 34 4.59 -7.04 -3.44
C GLN A 34 4.54 -8.06 -2.28
N TYR A 35 5.61 -8.15 -1.48
CA TYR A 35 5.68 -9.01 -0.31
C TYR A 35 5.24 -8.28 0.97
N LEU A 36 4.72 -7.06 0.81
CA LEU A 36 4.34 -6.15 1.89
C LEU A 36 5.52 -5.81 2.80
N ASN A 37 6.75 -5.82 2.28
CA ASN A 37 7.87 -5.19 2.96
C ASN A 37 7.65 -3.67 2.94
N ILE A 38 7.92 -3.03 4.07
CA ILE A 38 7.56 -1.63 4.32
C ILE A 38 8.83 -0.83 4.58
N LYS A 39 8.97 0.29 3.89
CA LYS A 39 9.96 1.32 4.21
C LYS A 39 9.27 2.45 4.97
N LEU A 40 9.78 2.77 6.16
CA LEU A 40 9.37 3.92 6.96
C LEU A 40 10.52 4.95 7.02
N ASP A 41 10.15 6.23 6.92
CA ASP A 41 11.01 7.37 7.22
C ASP A 41 10.48 8.12 8.45
N ASP A 42 11.34 8.92 9.09
CA ASP A 42 11.04 9.71 10.29
C ASP A 42 10.36 8.89 11.40
N ILE A 43 11.03 7.81 11.80
CA ILE A 43 10.47 6.84 12.73
C ILE A 43 10.59 7.26 14.19
N GLU A 44 9.64 6.79 14.99
CA GLU A 44 9.61 6.91 16.44
C GLU A 44 9.19 5.56 17.04
N VAL A 45 10.02 5.03 17.94
CA VAL A 45 9.70 3.80 18.67
C VAL A 45 8.90 4.17 19.91
N LEU A 46 7.66 3.68 20.00
CA LEU A 46 6.75 4.06 21.09
C LEU A 46 7.22 3.51 22.45
N ASP A 47 7.87 2.35 22.47
CA ASP A 47 8.35 1.68 23.67
C ASP A 47 9.87 1.85 23.86
N LEU A 48 10.36 3.09 23.72
CA LEU A 48 11.79 3.40 23.69
C LEU A 48 12.55 2.96 24.96
N ALA A 49 11.88 3.00 26.13
CA ALA A 49 12.46 2.57 27.40
C ALA A 49 12.89 1.09 27.40
N LYS A 50 12.19 0.24 26.65
CA LYS A 50 12.49 -1.19 26.51
C LYS A 50 13.53 -1.46 25.41
N TYR A 51 13.65 -0.55 24.43
CA TYR A 51 14.51 -0.70 23.26
C TYR A 51 15.36 0.56 22.99
N PRO A 52 16.25 0.96 23.93
CA PRO A 52 17.01 2.21 23.81
C PRO A 52 17.97 2.22 22.61
N HIS A 53 18.40 1.04 22.14
CA HIS A 53 19.26 0.86 20.97
C HIS A 53 18.61 1.32 19.65
N LEU A 54 17.29 1.50 19.62
CA LEU A 54 16.56 1.97 18.43
C LEU A 54 16.40 3.49 18.38
N SER A 55 16.82 4.22 19.41
CA SER A 55 16.64 5.69 19.52
C SER A 55 17.31 6.52 18.42
N SER A 56 18.40 6.02 17.85
CA SER A 56 19.16 6.73 16.81
C SER A 56 18.67 6.44 15.39
N VAL A 57 17.75 5.49 15.22
CA VAL A 57 17.30 5.04 13.89
C VAL A 57 16.22 5.99 13.38
N LYS A 58 16.46 6.61 12.23
CA LYS A 58 15.50 7.54 11.59
C LYS A 58 14.68 6.90 10.46
N ASN A 59 15.26 5.92 9.77
CA ASN A 59 14.62 5.22 8.65
C ASN A 59 14.71 3.72 8.90
N MET A 60 13.67 2.96 8.54
CA MET A 60 13.63 1.52 8.75
C MET A 60 13.03 0.79 7.55
N PHE A 61 13.61 -0.34 7.20
CA PHE A 61 13.04 -1.28 6.23
C PHE A 61 12.63 -2.56 6.96
N ILE A 62 11.34 -2.84 6.94
CA ILE A 62 10.71 -3.93 7.69
C ILE A 62 10.24 -4.99 6.72
N ARG A 63 10.60 -6.25 6.99
CA ARG A 63 10.12 -7.39 6.22
C ARG A 63 8.64 -7.65 6.53
N GLY A 64 7.78 -7.75 5.51
CA GLY A 64 6.33 -7.91 5.68
C GLY A 64 5.96 -9.12 6.54
N SER A 65 6.74 -10.19 6.47
CA SER A 65 6.50 -11.42 7.24
C SER A 65 6.63 -11.26 8.76
N VAL A 66 7.30 -10.21 9.26
CA VAL A 66 7.44 -9.96 10.71
C VAL A 66 6.40 -8.98 11.25
N VAL A 67 5.59 -8.36 10.38
CA VAL A 67 4.52 -7.44 10.76
C VAL A 67 3.33 -8.23 11.31
N ARG A 68 2.73 -7.74 12.41
CA ARG A 68 1.49 -8.26 12.96
C ARG A 68 0.32 -7.35 12.63
N TYR A 69 0.45 -6.05 12.91
CA TYR A 69 -0.59 -5.06 12.65
C TYR A 69 -0.03 -3.78 12.03
N VAL A 70 -0.85 -3.14 11.20
CA VAL A 70 -0.61 -1.78 10.69
C VAL A 70 -1.83 -0.94 11.07
N MET A 71 -1.63 0.02 11.96
CA MET A 71 -2.65 0.96 12.41
C MET A 71 -2.66 2.15 11.46
N LEU A 72 -3.84 2.44 10.92
CA LEU A 72 -4.06 3.45 9.88
C LEU A 72 -4.99 4.55 10.38
N PRO A 73 -4.76 5.82 10.00
CA PRO A 73 -5.71 6.89 10.23
C PRO A 73 -6.98 6.64 9.42
N ARG A 74 -8.15 6.67 10.09
CA ARG A 74 -9.44 6.39 9.45
C ARG A 74 -9.77 7.35 8.31
N SER A 75 -9.30 8.60 8.37
CA SER A 75 -9.51 9.62 7.34
C SER A 75 -8.88 9.28 5.99
N GLU A 76 -7.85 8.43 5.99
CA GLU A 76 -7.08 8.08 4.80
C GLU A 76 -7.56 6.78 4.14
N VAL A 77 -8.58 6.14 4.72
CA VAL A 77 -9.10 4.85 4.26
C VAL A 77 -10.52 5.02 3.75
N ASP A 78 -10.68 4.92 2.43
CA ASP A 78 -12.00 4.78 1.80
C ASP A 78 -12.51 3.35 1.96
N VAL A 79 -13.40 3.16 2.94
CA VAL A 79 -13.99 1.86 3.26
C VAL A 79 -14.85 1.34 2.11
N GLY A 80 -15.59 2.21 1.43
CA GLY A 80 -16.46 1.80 0.32
C GLY A 80 -15.64 1.22 -0.84
N LEU A 81 -14.55 1.91 -1.21
CA LEU A 81 -13.62 1.43 -2.24
C LEU A 81 -12.97 0.10 -1.85
N LEU A 82 -12.60 -0.06 -0.57
CA LEU A 82 -11.96 -1.27 -0.06
C LEU A 82 -12.91 -2.47 -0.06
N GLU A 83 -14.16 -2.30 0.36
CA GLU A 83 -15.20 -3.33 0.30
C GLU A 83 -15.44 -3.79 -1.14
N ASP A 84 -15.60 -2.83 -2.03
CA ASP A 84 -15.83 -3.04 -3.45
C ASP A 84 -14.68 -3.80 -4.12
N ALA A 85 -13.44 -3.42 -3.80
CA ALA A 85 -12.27 -4.07 -4.33
C ALA A 85 -12.05 -5.46 -3.71
N THR A 86 -12.48 -5.68 -2.47
CA THR A 86 -12.46 -7.01 -1.84
C THR A 86 -13.42 -7.95 -2.56
N ARG A 87 -14.62 -7.48 -2.95
CA ARG A 87 -15.56 -8.27 -3.77
C ARG A 87 -14.99 -8.64 -5.14
N ARG A 88 -14.21 -7.74 -5.75
CA ARG A 88 -13.62 -7.95 -7.10
C ARG A 88 -12.25 -8.64 -7.08
N GLY A 89 -11.60 -8.73 -5.92
CA GLY A 89 -10.23 -9.24 -5.77
C GLY A 89 -9.11 -8.29 -6.21
N GLU A 90 -9.44 -7.06 -6.64
CA GLU A 90 -8.48 -6.08 -7.16
C GLU A 90 -8.88 -4.63 -6.85
N LEU A 91 -7.91 -3.86 -6.35
CA LEU A 91 -7.97 -2.40 -6.22
C LEU A 91 -7.40 -1.78 -7.50
N ARG A 92 -8.24 -1.14 -8.31
CA ARG A 92 -7.80 -0.31 -9.43
C ARG A 92 -7.31 1.03 -8.86
N PHE A 93 -5.99 1.24 -8.92
CA PHE A 93 -5.40 2.52 -8.56
C PHE A 93 -5.77 3.56 -9.62
N VAL A 94 -6.49 4.61 -9.23
CA VAL A 94 -6.71 5.79 -10.06
C VAL A 94 -5.85 6.92 -9.47
N PRO A 95 -4.79 7.38 -10.17
CA PRO A 95 -3.98 8.49 -9.70
C PRO A 95 -4.86 9.72 -9.46
N ARG A 96 -4.59 10.48 -8.38
CA ARG A 96 -5.34 11.72 -8.07
C ARG A 96 -5.31 12.75 -9.22
N THR A 97 -4.32 12.68 -10.10
CA THR A 97 -4.21 13.48 -11.33
C THR A 97 -5.24 13.14 -12.42
N GLU A 98 -5.90 11.98 -12.36
CA GLU A 98 -6.93 11.58 -13.33
C GLU A 98 -8.37 11.90 -12.90
N LEU A 99 -8.59 12.26 -11.62
CA LEU A 99 -9.89 12.71 -11.11
C LEU A 99 -10.38 14.03 -11.74
N LEU A 100 -9.53 14.75 -12.48
CA LEU A 100 -9.87 15.96 -13.23
C LEU A 100 -10.16 15.71 -14.72
N ARG A 101 -10.14 14.45 -15.19
CA ARG A 101 -10.52 14.16 -16.58
C ARG A 101 -12.02 13.86 -16.66
N PRO A 102 -12.78 14.57 -17.52
CA PRO A 102 -14.22 14.33 -17.66
C PRO A 102 -14.48 12.88 -18.08
N PHE A 103 -15.53 12.30 -17.50
CA PHE A 103 -15.95 10.89 -17.47
C PHE A 103 -16.11 10.14 -18.83
N HIS A 104 -15.69 10.70 -19.96
CA HIS A 104 -15.91 10.09 -21.28
C HIS A 104 -14.81 9.14 -21.77
N ALA A 105 -13.64 9.07 -21.12
CA ALA A 105 -12.49 8.34 -21.68
C ALA A 105 -12.31 6.88 -21.21
N LEU A 106 -13.15 6.37 -20.30
CA LEU A 106 -12.97 5.04 -19.69
C LEU A 106 -13.51 3.87 -20.53
N ALA A 107 -14.09 4.12 -21.72
CA ALA A 107 -14.73 3.08 -22.54
C ALA A 107 -13.83 2.42 -23.60
N PHE A 108 -12.60 2.89 -23.86
CA PHE A 108 -11.86 2.47 -25.06
C PHE A 108 -10.70 1.47 -24.87
N PHE A 109 -10.38 1.03 -23.66
CA PHE A 109 -9.19 0.20 -23.43
C PHE A 109 -9.46 -1.30 -23.19
N GLN A 110 -10.55 -1.86 -23.73
CA GLN A 110 -10.84 -3.31 -23.61
C GLN A 110 -10.99 -4.10 -24.91
N ALA A 111 -10.58 -3.58 -26.08
CA ALA A 111 -10.74 -4.35 -27.32
C ALA A 111 -9.53 -4.26 -28.27
N SER A 112 -8.40 -4.89 -27.92
CA SER A 112 -7.42 -5.32 -28.94
C SER A 112 -6.41 -6.34 -28.39
N THR A 113 -6.85 -7.52 -27.96
CA THR A 113 -5.97 -8.69 -27.92
C THR A 113 -6.78 -9.97 -28.10
N GLN A 114 -7.25 -10.23 -29.32
CA GLN A 114 -7.62 -11.57 -29.75
C GLN A 114 -7.59 -11.67 -31.29
N ALA A 115 -7.03 -12.78 -31.75
CA ALA A 115 -7.06 -13.33 -33.11
C ALA A 115 -6.09 -12.78 -34.18
N ALA A 116 -4.93 -13.43 -34.28
CA ALA A 116 -4.29 -13.71 -35.57
C ALA A 116 -3.43 -14.99 -35.47
N THR A 117 -4.09 -16.13 -35.34
CA THR A 117 -3.54 -17.45 -35.68
C THR A 117 -4.11 -17.88 -37.03
N GLY A 118 -3.23 -18.30 -37.95
CA GLY A 118 -3.57 -18.95 -39.23
C GLY A 118 -3.19 -18.10 -40.45
N THR A 119 -2.58 -18.59 -41.53
CA THR A 119 -2.09 -19.91 -41.92
C THR A 119 -1.14 -19.62 -43.09
N ALA A 120 0.08 -20.15 -43.04
CA ALA A 120 1.00 -20.11 -44.17
C ALA A 120 0.55 -21.13 -45.22
N ILE A 121 0.40 -20.68 -46.46
CA ILE A 121 0.49 -21.48 -47.68
C ILE A 121 1.41 -20.72 -48.63
#